data_AF-A0A3Q7YE35-F1
#
_entry.id   AF-A0A3Q7YE35-F1
#
_cell.length_a   1.000
_cell.length_b   1.000
_cell.length_c   1.000
_cell.angle_alpha   90.00
_cell.angle_beta   90.00
_cell.angle_gamma   90.00
#
_symmetry.space_group_name_H-M   'P 1'
#
loop_
_entity.id
_entity.type
_entity.pdbx_description
1 polymer ?
#
loop_
_entity_poly.entity_id
_entity_poly.type
_entity_poly.pdbx_seq_one_letter_code
_entity_poly.pdbx_strand_id
1 'polypeptide(L)'
;MTHKTPGTATWDLSMRSHQLWMMMAESLKEQGFDPMVELGWKKTGSLLVGRTRGESDMLKGRVKQLSESGLKAEYLCSSDLSKREPDLLVDKDTAAAFLPDDCQLDAHCAVAYIEKANRGFASKGRYAEFYDDPVKCFIRSDSNRGVEAVQTSKNTLYSKKAIIVAAGSWTGSLMQDLFRNWGMEFRVPVRPRKGHLLELQNFNSLQLNHGLMEAGYVDHRSISGLESSDHGRDLSVSMTATLDAAGSLLIGSSREFVGFNTDLDESVISHIWKRVGEFFPKLRMLSLSDLSASRKVRIGLRPYMPDGKPVIGLVPGLSNVYLAAGHEGGGLSMALGTAEMVVDVVLSRPGRVDSAPFSVDRVLE
;
A
#
# COMPACT_ATOMS: atom_id res chain seq x y z
N MET A 1 -10.02 -5.48 0.32
CA MET A 1 -10.20 -6.28 -0.90
C MET A 1 -11.10 -5.64 -1.96
N THR A 2 -12.03 -4.73 -1.61
CA THR A 2 -13.11 -4.24 -2.52
C THR A 2 -12.66 -3.74 -3.90
N HIS A 3 -11.49 -3.09 -3.97
CA HIS A 3 -10.98 -2.53 -5.23
C HIS A 3 -10.04 -3.49 -5.99
N LYS A 4 -9.76 -4.70 -5.46
CA LYS A 4 -8.91 -5.72 -6.10
C LYS A 4 -9.73 -6.56 -7.09
N THR A 5 -9.06 -7.14 -8.09
CA THR A 5 -9.71 -7.91 -9.16
C THR A 5 -9.43 -9.40 -8.98
N PRO A 6 -10.46 -10.24 -8.74
CA PRO A 6 -10.31 -11.70 -8.67
C PRO A 6 -9.61 -12.29 -9.90
N GLY A 7 -8.85 -13.36 -9.69
CA GLY A 7 -8.13 -14.08 -10.75
C GLY A 7 -6.85 -13.42 -11.25
N THR A 8 -6.48 -12.24 -10.74
CA THR A 8 -5.16 -11.63 -11.02
C THR A 8 -4.09 -12.17 -10.08
N ALA A 9 -2.82 -12.17 -10.46
CA ALA A 9 -1.75 -12.61 -9.54
C ALA A 9 -1.73 -11.82 -8.22
N THR A 10 -1.99 -10.50 -8.27
CA THR A 10 -2.05 -9.66 -7.06
C THR A 10 -3.24 -10.00 -6.15
N TRP A 11 -4.28 -10.66 -6.68
CA TRP A 11 -5.41 -11.13 -5.88
C TRP A 11 -4.97 -12.17 -4.87
N ASP A 12 -4.31 -13.23 -5.32
CA ASP A 12 -3.91 -14.35 -4.45
C ASP A 12 -2.92 -13.88 -3.37
N LEU A 13 -1.97 -13.02 -3.75
CA LEU A 13 -1.05 -12.40 -2.80
C LEU A 13 -1.79 -11.52 -1.78
N SER A 14 -2.77 -10.73 -2.23
CA SER A 14 -3.57 -9.88 -1.34
C SER A 14 -4.46 -10.70 -0.42
N MET A 15 -5.07 -11.78 -0.91
CA MET A 15 -5.92 -12.69 -0.14
C MET A 15 -5.10 -13.41 0.93
N ARG A 16 -3.91 -13.93 0.57
CA ARG A 16 -3.03 -14.56 1.54
C ARG A 16 -2.57 -13.57 2.60
N SER A 17 -2.14 -12.38 2.19
CA SER A 17 -1.74 -11.33 3.12
C SER A 17 -2.88 -10.88 4.04
N HIS A 18 -4.11 -10.78 3.52
CA HIS A 18 -5.29 -10.49 4.31
C HIS A 18 -5.53 -11.56 5.39
N GLN A 19 -5.45 -12.84 5.04
CA GLN A 19 -5.55 -13.94 6.02
C GLN A 19 -4.47 -13.83 7.10
N LEU A 20 -3.22 -13.56 6.73
CA LEU A 20 -2.11 -13.41 7.67
C LEU A 20 -2.33 -12.23 8.63
N TRP A 21 -2.86 -11.11 8.14
CA TRP A 21 -3.21 -9.96 8.98
C TRP A 21 -4.34 -10.29 9.96
N MET A 22 -5.40 -10.97 9.50
CA MET A 22 -6.48 -11.45 10.37
C MET A 22 -5.95 -12.38 11.47
N MET A 23 -5.09 -13.33 11.10
CA MET A 23 -4.46 -14.26 12.05
C MET A 23 -3.59 -13.52 13.07
N MET A 24 -2.84 -12.50 12.65
CA MET A 24 -2.02 -11.68 13.55
C MET A 24 -2.89 -10.90 14.54
N ALA A 25 -3.97 -10.28 14.07
CA ALA A 25 -4.90 -9.55 14.93
C ALA A 25 -5.60 -10.50 15.93
N GLU A 26 -6.00 -11.70 15.51
CA GLU A 26 -6.62 -12.66 16.43
C GLU A 26 -5.62 -13.21 17.45
N SER A 27 -4.39 -13.53 17.02
CA SER A 27 -3.34 -13.98 17.93
C SER A 27 -2.99 -12.94 19.00
N LEU A 28 -3.08 -11.64 18.66
CA LEU A 28 -2.91 -10.56 19.64
C LEU A 28 -3.98 -10.60 20.71
N LYS A 29 -5.25 -10.80 20.34
CA LYS A 29 -6.36 -10.91 21.30
C LYS A 29 -6.21 -12.12 22.20
N GLU A 30 -5.82 -13.27 21.65
CA GLU A 30 -5.56 -14.50 22.42
C GLU A 30 -4.45 -14.30 23.46
N GLN A 31 -3.49 -13.42 23.18
CA GLN A 31 -2.42 -13.01 24.09
C GLN A 31 -2.82 -11.89 25.06
N GLY A 32 -4.07 -11.41 25.01
CA GLY A 32 -4.59 -10.36 25.88
C GLY A 32 -4.24 -8.92 25.45
N PHE A 33 -3.73 -8.73 24.23
CA PHE A 33 -3.49 -7.40 23.66
C PHE A 33 -4.70 -6.92 22.86
N ASP A 34 -4.84 -5.59 22.73
CA ASP A 34 -5.84 -4.98 21.87
C ASP A 34 -5.24 -4.69 20.48
N PRO A 35 -5.72 -5.36 19.40
CA PRO A 35 -5.25 -5.10 18.04
C PRO A 35 -5.49 -3.67 17.57
N MET A 36 -6.49 -2.96 18.11
CA MET A 36 -6.71 -1.56 17.78
C MET A 36 -5.56 -0.69 18.29
N VAL A 37 -5.01 -1.00 19.46
CA VAL A 37 -3.85 -0.29 20.05
C VAL A 37 -2.54 -0.71 19.37
N GLU A 38 -2.30 -2.01 19.20
CA GLU A 38 -1.02 -2.50 18.70
C GLU A 38 -0.87 -2.33 17.18
N LEU A 39 -1.94 -2.48 16.40
CA LEU A 39 -1.90 -2.47 14.93
C LEU A 39 -2.69 -1.32 14.29
N GLY A 40 -3.47 -0.56 15.07
CA GLY A 40 -4.51 0.30 14.50
C GLY A 40 -5.59 -0.50 13.78
N TRP A 41 -5.84 -1.75 14.21
CA TRP A 41 -6.73 -2.69 13.53
C TRP A 41 -8.21 -2.29 13.71
N LYS A 42 -8.87 -1.92 12.62
CA LYS A 42 -10.29 -1.56 12.62
C LYS A 42 -11.06 -2.44 11.64
N LYS A 43 -11.97 -3.27 12.17
CA LYS A 43 -12.90 -4.06 11.35
C LYS A 43 -14.15 -3.25 11.03
N THR A 44 -13.96 -2.21 10.22
CA THR A 44 -15.05 -1.29 9.82
C THR A 44 -15.66 -1.66 8.48
N GLY A 45 -15.13 -2.65 7.74
CA GLY A 45 -15.50 -2.86 6.35
C GLY A 45 -14.99 -1.75 5.42
N SER A 46 -15.19 -1.93 4.12
CA SER A 46 -14.83 -0.91 3.14
C SER A 46 -15.89 -0.73 2.05
N LEU A 47 -15.98 0.51 1.56
CA LEU A 47 -16.93 0.94 0.54
C LEU A 47 -16.18 1.47 -0.69
N LEU A 48 -16.54 0.95 -1.85
CA LEU A 48 -16.19 1.54 -3.14
C LEU A 48 -17.42 2.25 -3.69
N VAL A 49 -17.38 3.59 -3.73
CA VAL A 49 -18.53 4.46 -4.01
C VAL A 49 -18.50 4.94 -5.46
N GLY A 50 -19.56 4.64 -6.21
CA GLY A 50 -19.82 5.17 -7.54
C GLY A 50 -20.83 6.31 -7.46
N ARG A 51 -20.69 7.33 -8.30
CA ARG A 51 -21.53 8.55 -8.33
C ARG A 51 -22.27 8.74 -9.66
N THR A 52 -22.07 7.84 -10.61
CA THR A 52 -22.75 7.85 -11.90
C THR A 52 -23.50 6.54 -12.10
N ARG A 53 -24.51 6.57 -12.96
CA ARG A 53 -25.24 5.36 -13.36
C ARG A 53 -24.30 4.28 -13.93
N GLY A 54 -23.29 4.66 -14.70
CA GLY A 54 -22.31 3.74 -15.25
C GLY A 54 -21.46 3.06 -14.17
N GLU A 55 -20.96 3.83 -13.19
CA GLU A 55 -20.21 3.27 -12.05
C GLU A 55 -21.11 2.38 -11.18
N SER A 56 -22.36 2.78 -10.98
CA SER A 56 -23.37 2.01 -10.23
C SER A 56 -23.59 0.62 -10.86
N ASP A 57 -23.74 0.55 -12.19
CA ASP A 57 -23.87 -0.73 -12.89
C ASP A 57 -22.57 -1.54 -12.86
N MET A 58 -21.40 -0.90 -12.99
CA MET A 58 -20.10 -1.56 -12.81
C MET A 58 -19.96 -2.19 -11.41
N LEU A 59 -20.41 -1.49 -10.36
CA LEU A 59 -20.34 -1.99 -8.98
C LEU A 59 -21.19 -3.24 -8.75
N LYS A 60 -22.31 -3.42 -9.46
CA LYS A 60 -23.07 -4.69 -9.41
C LYS A 60 -22.23 -5.85 -9.95
N GLY A 61 -21.56 -5.63 -11.09
CA GLY A 61 -20.63 -6.59 -11.68
C GLY A 61 -19.48 -6.92 -10.74
N ARG A 62 -18.88 -5.91 -10.10
CA ARG A 62 -17.84 -6.07 -9.07
C ARG A 62 -18.33 -6.94 -7.90
N VAL A 63 -19.49 -6.61 -7.32
CA VAL A 63 -20.05 -7.36 -6.18
C VAL A 63 -20.28 -8.82 -6.56
N LYS A 64 -20.79 -9.07 -7.76
CA LYS A 64 -20.95 -10.43 -8.29
C LYS A 64 -19.61 -11.17 -8.37
N GLN A 65 -18.59 -10.57 -9.00
CA GLN A 65 -17.25 -11.18 -9.13
C GLN A 65 -16.60 -11.49 -7.78
N LEU A 66 -16.73 -10.59 -6.80
CA LEU A 66 -16.19 -10.79 -5.45
C LEU A 66 -16.96 -11.86 -4.68
N SER A 67 -18.28 -11.94 -4.87
CA SER A 67 -19.11 -12.99 -4.25
C SER A 67 -18.79 -14.37 -4.82
N GLU A 68 -18.61 -14.46 -6.14
CA GLU A 68 -18.20 -15.68 -6.84
C GLU A 68 -16.79 -16.14 -6.44
N SER A 69 -15.91 -15.23 -5.99
CA SER A 69 -14.60 -15.57 -5.43
C SER A 69 -14.63 -15.91 -3.93
N GLY A 70 -15.81 -16.00 -3.32
CA GLY A 70 -16.02 -16.43 -1.94
C GLY A 70 -15.95 -15.31 -0.91
N LEU A 71 -15.90 -14.04 -1.31
CA LEU A 71 -16.01 -12.92 -0.37
C LEU A 71 -17.46 -12.56 -0.11
N LYS A 72 -17.76 -12.13 1.13
CA LYS A 72 -19.03 -11.49 1.43
C LYS A 72 -19.00 -10.07 0.85
N ALA A 73 -19.61 -9.87 -0.30
CA ALA A 73 -19.76 -8.57 -0.94
C ALA A 73 -21.24 -8.20 -1.08
N GLU A 74 -21.57 -6.95 -0.80
CA GLU A 74 -22.93 -6.42 -0.83
C GLU A 74 -22.99 -5.23 -1.78
N TYR A 75 -24.01 -5.18 -2.65
CA TYR A 75 -24.32 -3.99 -3.41
C TYR A 75 -25.27 -3.12 -2.60
N LEU A 76 -24.89 -1.87 -2.37
CA LEU A 76 -25.71 -0.89 -1.67
C LEU A 76 -26.26 0.11 -2.68
N CYS A 77 -27.58 0.12 -2.83
CA CYS A 77 -28.27 1.19 -3.55
C CYS A 77 -28.27 2.48 -2.71
N SER A 78 -28.71 3.59 -3.32
CA SER A 78 -28.77 4.90 -2.68
C SER A 78 -29.42 4.85 -1.29
N SER A 79 -30.60 4.23 -1.15
CA SER A 79 -31.33 4.21 0.13
C SER A 79 -30.62 3.45 1.25
N ASP A 80 -29.88 2.39 0.92
CA ASP A 80 -29.15 1.62 1.91
C ASP A 80 -27.80 2.26 2.22
N LEU A 81 -27.16 2.87 1.22
CA LEU A 81 -25.93 3.62 1.39
C LEU A 81 -26.13 4.84 2.29
N SER A 82 -27.21 5.62 2.11
CA SER A 82 -27.53 6.77 2.96
C SER A 82 -27.75 6.39 4.42
N LYS A 83 -28.27 5.19 4.70
CA LYS A 83 -28.42 4.71 6.09
C LYS A 83 -27.07 4.33 6.70
N ARG A 84 -26.14 3.79 5.89
CA ARG A 84 -24.82 3.35 6.33
C ARG A 84 -23.82 4.48 6.46
N GLU A 85 -23.89 5.50 5.61
CA GLU A 85 -23.04 6.68 5.64
C GLU A 85 -23.90 7.95 5.54
N PRO A 86 -24.51 8.40 6.66
CA PRO A 86 -25.50 9.48 6.65
C PRO A 86 -24.97 10.83 6.16
N ASP A 87 -23.67 11.08 6.32
CA ASP A 87 -23.03 12.34 5.92
C ASP A 87 -22.50 12.32 4.48
N LEU A 88 -22.54 11.17 3.81
CA LEU A 88 -22.17 11.04 2.40
C LEU A 88 -23.27 11.65 1.52
N LEU A 89 -22.87 12.40 0.50
CA LEU A 89 -23.78 12.86 -0.55
C LEU A 89 -24.21 11.67 -1.41
N VAL A 90 -25.46 11.26 -1.23
CA VAL A 90 -26.06 10.15 -1.97
C VAL A 90 -27.24 10.67 -2.78
N ASP A 91 -27.15 10.55 -4.10
CA ASP A 91 -28.26 10.80 -5.01
C ASP A 91 -28.79 9.49 -5.61
N LYS A 92 -29.70 9.58 -6.58
CA LYS A 92 -30.35 8.43 -7.23
C LYS A 92 -29.38 7.54 -8.03
N ASP A 93 -28.25 8.06 -8.45
CA ASP A 93 -27.24 7.38 -9.26
C ASP A 93 -26.06 6.92 -8.39
N THR A 94 -25.92 7.44 -7.16
CA THR A 94 -24.92 6.98 -6.19
C THR A 94 -25.20 5.56 -5.69
N ALA A 95 -24.17 4.70 -5.70
CA ALA A 95 -24.22 3.35 -5.14
C ALA A 95 -22.85 2.94 -4.59
N ALA A 96 -22.77 1.83 -3.86
CA ALA A 96 -21.50 1.31 -3.37
C ALA A 96 -21.39 -0.22 -3.44
N ALA A 97 -20.18 -0.71 -3.70
CA ALA A 97 -19.81 -2.08 -3.35
C ALA A 97 -19.26 -2.08 -1.91
N PHE A 98 -19.82 -2.93 -1.06
CA PHE A 98 -19.49 -3.03 0.35
C PHE A 98 -18.90 -4.39 0.70
N LEU A 99 -17.77 -4.40 1.40
CA LEU A 99 -17.17 -5.62 1.96
C LEU A 99 -17.08 -5.48 3.48
N PRO A 100 -17.97 -6.13 4.25
CA PRO A 100 -17.98 -6.04 5.71
C PRO A 100 -16.74 -6.64 6.38
N ASP A 101 -16.07 -7.60 5.73
CA ASP A 101 -14.90 -8.27 6.31
C ASP A 101 -13.58 -7.54 6.03
N ASP A 102 -13.61 -6.48 5.20
CA ASP A 102 -12.44 -5.63 5.02
C ASP A 102 -12.08 -4.92 6.33
N CYS A 103 -10.78 -4.75 6.55
CA CYS A 103 -10.23 -4.11 7.73
C CYS A 103 -9.29 -2.98 7.34
N GLN A 104 -9.02 -2.12 8.30
CA GLN A 104 -8.03 -1.06 8.20
C GLN A 104 -6.94 -1.27 9.24
N LEU A 105 -5.77 -0.74 8.93
CA LEU A 105 -4.55 -0.81 9.72
C LEU A 105 -3.95 0.59 9.78
N ASP A 106 -3.36 0.95 10.92
CA ASP A 106 -2.45 2.09 10.97
C ASP A 106 -1.04 1.60 10.60
N ALA A 107 -0.45 2.23 9.59
CA ALA A 107 0.87 1.82 9.09
C ALA A 107 1.98 2.00 10.13
N HIS A 108 1.93 3.05 10.95
CA HIS A 108 2.93 3.31 11.97
C HIS A 108 2.81 2.31 13.12
N CYS A 109 1.60 2.07 13.61
CA CYS A 109 1.34 1.06 14.65
C CYS A 109 1.78 -0.33 14.19
N ALA A 110 1.35 -0.76 13.00
CA ALA A 110 1.66 -2.08 12.49
C ALA A 110 3.17 -2.33 12.32
N VAL A 111 3.92 -1.35 11.78
CA VAL A 111 5.37 -1.45 11.63
C VAL A 111 6.07 -1.44 12.99
N ALA A 112 5.69 -0.53 13.89
CA ALA A 112 6.26 -0.46 15.24
C ALA A 112 6.02 -1.75 16.04
N TYR A 113 4.83 -2.34 15.92
CA TYR A 113 4.52 -3.63 16.53
C TYR A 113 5.39 -4.75 15.95
N ILE A 114 5.50 -4.87 14.62
CA ILE A 114 6.34 -5.90 13.99
C ILE A 114 7.80 -5.78 14.44
N GLU A 115 8.32 -4.57 14.51
CA GLU A 115 9.68 -4.31 15.00
C GLU A 115 9.84 -4.74 16.47
N LYS A 116 8.93 -4.29 17.35
CA LYS A 116 8.90 -4.65 18.78
C LYS A 116 8.79 -6.16 18.97
N ALA A 117 7.86 -6.80 18.28
CA ALA A 117 7.63 -8.24 18.33
C ALA A 117 8.88 -9.02 17.88
N ASN A 118 9.58 -8.55 16.84
CA ASN A 118 10.80 -9.18 16.35
C ASN A 118 11.90 -9.17 17.41
N ARG A 119 12.04 -8.09 18.19
CA ARG A 119 13.00 -8.01 19.31
C ARG A 119 12.73 -9.06 20.39
N GLY A 120 11.47 -9.46 20.58
CA GLY A 120 11.09 -10.51 21.52
C GLY A 120 11.65 -11.90 21.19
N PHE A 121 12.14 -12.12 19.97
CA PHE A 121 12.78 -13.39 19.57
C PHE A 121 14.29 -13.44 19.88
N ALA A 122 14.87 -12.41 20.48
CA ALA A 122 16.28 -12.38 20.90
C ALA A 122 16.64 -13.58 21.80
N SER A 123 15.78 -13.93 22.76
CA SER A 123 15.96 -15.09 23.64
C SER A 123 15.90 -16.44 22.91
N LYS A 124 15.36 -16.46 21.68
CA LYS A 124 15.28 -17.64 20.80
C LYS A 124 16.42 -17.65 19.77
N GLY A 125 17.47 -16.85 19.99
CA GLY A 125 18.62 -16.74 19.11
C GLY A 125 18.36 -15.98 17.81
N ARG A 126 17.20 -15.31 17.66
CA ARG A 126 16.95 -14.40 16.55
C ARG A 126 17.36 -12.99 16.97
N TYR A 127 18.48 -12.54 16.45
CA TYR A 127 18.96 -11.19 16.67
C TYR A 127 18.69 -10.32 15.44
N ALA A 128 18.43 -9.04 15.67
CA ALA A 128 18.25 -8.04 14.62
C ALA A 128 19.06 -6.80 14.98
N GLU A 129 19.85 -6.34 14.03
CA GLU A 129 20.60 -5.09 14.10
C GLU A 129 20.01 -4.12 13.09
N PHE A 130 19.85 -2.86 13.52
CA PHE A 130 19.35 -1.79 12.68
C PHE A 130 20.47 -0.77 12.51
N TYR A 131 20.85 -0.54 11.26
CA TYR A 131 21.90 0.40 10.88
C TYR A 131 21.29 1.56 10.11
N ASP A 132 21.51 2.79 10.56
CA ASP A 132 21.20 4.00 9.81
C ASP A 132 22.35 4.35 8.86
N ASP A 133 22.63 3.40 7.96
CA ASP A 133 23.75 3.45 7.03
C ASP A 133 23.29 3.11 5.61
N PRO A 134 23.32 4.07 4.67
CA PRO A 134 23.01 3.77 3.27
C PRO A 134 23.95 2.71 2.70
N VAL A 135 23.36 1.72 2.04
CA VAL A 135 24.11 0.71 1.27
C VAL A 135 24.82 1.37 0.09
N LYS A 136 26.08 1.00 -0.14
CA LYS A 136 26.95 1.58 -1.18
C LYS A 136 27.38 0.57 -2.23
N CYS A 137 27.72 -0.66 -1.84
CA CYS A 137 28.13 -1.68 -2.78
C CYS A 137 27.80 -3.09 -2.28
N PHE A 138 27.82 -4.03 -3.23
CA PHE A 138 27.89 -5.45 -2.96
C PHE A 138 29.33 -5.93 -3.13
N ILE A 139 29.78 -6.77 -2.21
CA ILE A 139 31.06 -7.48 -2.30
C ILE A 139 30.76 -8.89 -2.82
N ARG A 140 31.27 -9.22 -4.02
CA ARG A 140 31.04 -10.54 -4.64
C ARG A 140 31.90 -11.59 -3.94
N SER A 141 31.39 -12.81 -3.88
CA SER A 141 32.26 -13.95 -3.56
C SER A 141 33.10 -14.32 -4.78
N ASP A 142 34.38 -14.61 -4.56
CA ASP A 142 35.26 -15.18 -5.60
C ASP A 142 34.93 -16.66 -5.90
N SER A 143 34.23 -17.32 -4.99
CA SER A 143 34.01 -18.78 -5.02
C SER A 143 32.64 -19.21 -5.57
N ASN A 144 31.68 -18.28 -5.66
CA ASN A 144 30.32 -18.57 -6.11
C ASN A 144 29.71 -17.35 -6.81
N ARG A 145 28.59 -17.54 -7.52
CA ARG A 145 27.82 -16.43 -8.15
C ARG A 145 27.01 -15.64 -7.12
N GLY A 146 27.53 -15.38 -5.93
CA GLY A 146 26.82 -14.75 -4.82
C GLY A 146 27.47 -13.45 -4.35
N VAL A 147 26.77 -12.78 -3.45
CA VAL A 147 27.26 -11.61 -2.70
C VAL A 147 27.62 -12.07 -1.30
N GLU A 148 28.88 -11.92 -0.90
CA GLU A 148 29.33 -12.30 0.44
C GLU A 148 29.03 -11.25 1.50
N ALA A 149 29.00 -9.97 1.10
CA ALA A 149 28.76 -8.87 2.00
C ALA A 149 28.14 -7.65 1.32
N VAL A 150 27.52 -6.81 2.14
CA VAL A 150 27.02 -5.50 1.76
C VAL A 150 27.90 -4.45 2.44
N GLN A 151 28.49 -3.56 1.65
CA GLN A 151 29.18 -2.39 2.20
C GLN A 151 28.17 -1.25 2.34
N THR A 152 28.10 -0.70 3.55
CA THR A 152 27.35 0.52 3.85
C THR A 152 28.30 1.71 3.94
N SER A 153 27.78 2.90 4.24
CA SER A 153 28.61 4.08 4.48
C SER A 153 29.55 3.95 5.70
N LYS A 154 29.27 3.06 6.66
CA LYS A 154 30.06 2.92 7.89
C LYS A 154 30.50 1.49 8.20
N ASN A 155 29.88 0.48 7.59
CA ASN A 155 30.03 -0.92 7.96
C ASN A 155 30.21 -1.84 6.73
N THR A 156 30.74 -3.04 6.97
CA THR A 156 30.69 -4.15 6.01
C THR A 156 29.97 -5.31 6.68
N LEU A 157 28.81 -5.68 6.13
CA LEU A 157 27.91 -6.67 6.72
C LEU A 157 27.93 -7.95 5.89
N TYR A 158 28.45 -9.03 6.45
CA TYR A 158 28.56 -10.31 5.77
C TYR A 158 27.24 -11.10 5.86
N SER A 159 26.79 -11.67 4.74
CA SER A 159 25.62 -12.54 4.70
C SER A 159 25.99 -13.94 4.22
N LYS A 160 25.58 -14.95 5.00
CA LYS A 160 25.80 -16.36 4.65
C LYS A 160 24.66 -16.97 3.83
N LYS A 161 23.47 -16.34 3.82
CA LYS A 161 22.26 -16.98 3.30
C LYS A 161 21.51 -16.15 2.27
N ALA A 162 21.13 -14.93 2.63
CA ALA A 162 20.33 -14.10 1.76
C ALA A 162 20.57 -12.62 2.04
N ILE A 163 20.46 -11.81 0.99
CA ILE A 163 20.38 -10.35 1.03
C ILE A 163 19.07 -9.99 0.35
N ILE A 164 18.20 -9.27 1.03
CA ILE A 164 16.90 -8.84 0.50
C ILE A 164 16.91 -7.34 0.31
N VAL A 165 16.74 -6.89 -0.93
CA VAL A 165 16.60 -5.47 -1.27
C VAL A 165 15.12 -5.10 -1.23
N ALA A 166 14.73 -4.39 -0.17
CA ALA A 166 13.37 -3.90 0.07
C ALA A 166 13.34 -2.36 0.18
N ALA A 167 14.12 -1.67 -0.65
CA ALA A 167 14.39 -0.24 -0.56
C ALA A 167 13.27 0.67 -1.13
N GLY A 168 12.03 0.17 -1.21
CA GLY A 168 10.88 0.93 -1.69
C GLY A 168 11.16 1.65 -3.02
N SER A 169 10.86 2.94 -3.08
CA SER A 169 11.01 3.77 -4.29
C SER A 169 12.46 3.95 -4.75
N TRP A 170 13.44 3.68 -3.87
CA TRP A 170 14.86 3.72 -4.21
C TRP A 170 15.39 2.43 -4.82
N THR A 171 14.59 1.37 -4.89
CA THR A 171 15.05 0.05 -5.39
C THR A 171 15.63 0.14 -6.79
N GLY A 172 15.01 0.90 -7.70
CA GLY A 172 15.50 1.05 -9.08
C GLY A 172 16.90 1.66 -9.14
N SER A 173 17.07 2.85 -8.53
CA SER A 173 18.37 3.55 -8.50
C SER A 173 19.43 2.79 -7.71
N LEU A 174 19.05 2.20 -6.57
CA LEU A 174 19.96 1.43 -5.74
C LEU A 174 20.50 0.21 -6.51
N MET A 175 19.63 -0.58 -7.13
CA MET A 175 20.06 -1.76 -7.89
C MET A 175 20.93 -1.39 -9.08
N GLN A 176 20.61 -0.30 -9.77
CA GLN A 176 21.43 0.21 -10.86
C GLN A 176 22.84 0.56 -10.38
N ASP A 177 22.97 1.28 -9.27
CA ASP A 177 24.27 1.70 -8.73
C ASP A 177 25.09 0.51 -8.22
N LEU A 178 24.43 -0.44 -7.56
CA LEU A 178 25.08 -1.65 -7.04
C LEU A 178 25.69 -2.52 -8.15
N PHE A 179 25.01 -2.67 -9.28
CA PHE A 179 25.51 -3.45 -10.42
C PHE A 179 26.51 -2.68 -11.28
N ARG A 180 26.37 -1.35 -11.38
CA ARG A 180 27.31 -0.50 -12.11
C ARG A 180 28.73 -0.58 -11.54
N ASN A 181 28.85 -0.75 -10.21
CA ASN A 181 30.14 -0.98 -9.55
C ASN A 181 30.84 -2.28 -9.99
N TRP A 182 30.12 -3.19 -10.62
CA TRP A 182 30.67 -4.42 -11.22
C TRP A 182 30.80 -4.34 -12.75
N GLY A 183 30.60 -3.16 -13.34
CA GLY A 183 30.57 -2.98 -14.79
C GLY A 183 29.38 -3.64 -15.47
N MET A 184 28.30 -3.92 -14.72
CA MET A 184 27.07 -4.53 -15.24
C MET A 184 25.95 -3.52 -15.26
N GLU A 185 25.07 -3.63 -16.26
CA GLU A 185 23.82 -2.90 -16.29
C GLU A 185 22.69 -3.80 -15.77
N PHE A 186 21.98 -3.34 -14.75
CA PHE A 186 20.83 -4.04 -14.19
C PHE A 186 19.78 -3.00 -13.81
N ARG A 187 18.65 -3.02 -14.50
CA ARG A 187 17.57 -2.05 -14.30
C ARG A 187 16.35 -2.74 -13.72
N VAL A 188 15.87 -2.19 -12.61
CA VAL A 188 14.58 -2.56 -12.04
C VAL A 188 13.66 -1.35 -12.21
N PRO A 189 12.53 -1.46 -12.93
CA PRO A 189 11.72 -0.30 -13.34
C PRO A 189 10.85 0.28 -12.21
N VAL A 190 11.29 0.16 -10.94
CA VAL A 190 10.66 0.81 -9.79
C VAL A 190 10.90 2.31 -9.87
N ARG A 191 9.83 3.10 -9.86
CA ARG A 191 9.88 4.56 -9.88
C ARG A 191 9.12 5.17 -8.69
N PRO A 192 9.56 6.30 -8.11
CA PRO A 192 8.78 7.00 -7.12
C PRO A 192 7.53 7.62 -7.74
N ARG A 193 6.37 7.38 -7.13
CA ARG A 193 5.12 8.09 -7.43
C ARG A 193 4.64 8.80 -6.17
N LYS A 194 4.76 10.13 -6.17
CA LYS A 194 4.43 10.98 -5.02
C LYS A 194 2.94 10.90 -4.71
N GLY A 195 2.61 10.95 -3.43
CA GLY A 195 1.24 11.08 -2.95
C GLY A 195 1.13 11.93 -1.71
N HIS A 196 0.02 12.65 -1.63
CA HIS A 196 -0.37 13.45 -0.48
C HIS A 196 -1.61 12.84 0.16
N LEU A 197 -1.63 12.86 1.49
CA LEU A 197 -2.82 12.70 2.32
C LEU A 197 -2.93 13.93 3.21
N LEU A 198 -4.16 14.38 3.42
CA LEU A 198 -4.52 15.39 4.42
C LEU A 198 -5.11 14.65 5.62
N GLU A 199 -4.54 14.88 6.79
CA GLU A 199 -4.99 14.37 8.08
C GLU A 199 -5.57 15.53 8.88
N LEU A 200 -6.77 15.34 9.42
CA LEU A 200 -7.43 16.27 10.33
C LEU A 200 -7.60 15.59 11.69
N GLN A 201 -6.83 16.05 12.67
CA GLN A 201 -6.83 15.51 14.02
C GLN A 201 -8.02 16.03 14.82
N ASN A 202 -8.54 15.22 15.76
CA ASN A 202 -9.69 15.57 16.61
C ASN A 202 -10.93 16.04 15.81
N PHE A 203 -11.14 15.46 14.62
CA PHE A 203 -12.19 15.90 13.71
C PHE A 203 -13.51 15.19 13.99
N ASN A 204 -14.50 15.91 14.51
CA ASN A 204 -15.82 15.38 14.91
C ASN A 204 -16.99 15.92 14.08
N SER A 205 -16.73 16.72 13.05
CA SER A 205 -17.75 17.35 12.21
C SER A 205 -18.34 16.44 11.12
N LEU A 206 -17.86 15.19 11.03
CA LEU A 206 -18.26 14.21 10.03
C LEU A 206 -18.42 12.83 10.66
N GLN A 207 -19.57 12.20 10.42
CA GLN A 207 -19.77 10.78 10.69
C GLN A 207 -19.25 9.96 9.50
N LEU A 208 -18.30 9.07 9.78
CA LEU A 208 -17.73 8.14 8.81
C LEU A 208 -17.61 6.76 9.45
N ASN A 209 -18.39 5.80 8.96
CA ASN A 209 -18.50 4.50 9.59
C ASN A 209 -17.53 3.47 8.98
N HIS A 210 -17.22 3.58 7.69
CA HIS A 210 -16.39 2.64 6.94
C HIS A 210 -15.19 3.34 6.28
N GLY A 211 -14.26 2.57 5.72
CA GLY A 211 -13.23 3.14 4.83
C GLY A 211 -13.80 3.33 3.43
N LEU A 212 -13.80 4.55 2.91
CA LEU A 212 -14.38 4.88 1.62
C LEU A 212 -13.30 5.11 0.56
N MET A 213 -13.63 4.73 -0.66
CA MET A 213 -12.85 4.98 -1.87
C MET A 213 -13.82 5.26 -3.01
N GLU A 214 -13.53 6.25 -3.84
CA GLU A 214 -14.32 6.45 -5.06
C GLU A 214 -14.04 5.37 -6.12
N ALA A 215 -15.04 5.04 -6.94
CA ALA A 215 -14.93 4.02 -7.98
C ALA A 215 -13.80 4.33 -8.98
N GLY A 216 -13.68 5.59 -9.41
CA GLY A 216 -12.61 6.05 -10.30
C GLY A 216 -11.19 5.83 -9.77
N TYR A 217 -10.98 5.64 -8.46
CA TYR A 217 -9.69 5.30 -7.85
C TYR A 217 -9.02 4.08 -8.53
N VAL A 218 -9.84 3.13 -8.98
CA VAL A 218 -9.40 1.88 -9.60
C VAL A 218 -8.68 2.15 -10.92
N ASP A 219 -9.20 3.10 -11.71
CA ASP A 219 -8.71 3.43 -13.04
C ASP A 219 -7.41 4.23 -12.97
N HIS A 220 -7.21 5.06 -11.93
CA HIS A 220 -5.98 5.84 -11.73
C HIS A 220 -4.72 5.00 -11.41
N ARG A 221 -4.87 3.69 -11.17
CA ARG A 221 -3.73 2.76 -11.04
C ARG A 221 -3.08 2.46 -12.39
N SER A 222 -3.87 2.43 -13.45
CA SER A 222 -3.45 2.26 -14.84
C SER A 222 -3.37 3.64 -15.49
N ILE A 223 -2.16 4.14 -15.76
CA ILE A 223 -1.93 5.41 -16.48
C ILE A 223 -2.19 5.20 -17.99
N SER A 224 -3.21 4.41 -18.36
CA SER A 224 -3.56 4.14 -19.74
C SER A 224 -4.87 4.79 -20.16
N GLY A 225 -5.45 5.71 -19.37
CA GLY A 225 -6.77 6.25 -19.75
C GLY A 225 -7.31 7.49 -19.03
N LEU A 226 -6.52 8.30 -18.33
CA LEU A 226 -6.99 9.65 -17.99
C LEU A 226 -6.30 10.68 -18.88
N GLU A 227 -7.07 11.13 -19.87
CA GLU A 227 -6.86 12.39 -20.53
C GLU A 227 -6.70 13.49 -19.48
N SER A 228 -5.65 14.26 -19.67
CA SER A 228 -5.32 15.49 -18.96
C SER A 228 -6.55 16.40 -18.83
N SER A 229 -7.08 16.53 -17.63
CA SER A 229 -7.89 17.69 -17.26
C SER A 229 -7.15 18.50 -16.19
N ASP A 230 -6.68 19.66 -16.64
CA ASP A 230 -5.93 20.74 -16.00
C ASP A 230 -4.40 20.58 -15.82
N HIS A 231 -3.68 21.42 -16.58
CA HIS A 231 -2.30 21.89 -16.40
C HIS A 231 -1.10 21.07 -16.89
N GLY A 232 -1.26 20.03 -17.71
CA GLY A 232 -0.10 19.33 -18.29
C GLY A 232 0.83 18.67 -17.25
N ARG A 233 0.40 18.61 -15.98
CA ARG A 233 0.98 17.78 -14.92
C ARG A 233 0.25 16.44 -14.93
N ASP A 234 1.00 15.35 -14.80
CA ASP A 234 0.47 14.00 -14.57
C ASP A 234 0.03 13.85 -13.10
N LEU A 235 -0.91 14.69 -12.67
CA LEU A 235 -1.49 14.74 -11.34
C LEU A 235 -2.90 14.15 -11.38
N SER A 236 -3.15 13.15 -10.54
CA SER A 236 -4.50 12.65 -10.28
C SER A 236 -4.82 12.75 -8.80
N VAL A 237 -6.06 13.13 -8.47
CA VAL A 237 -6.60 13.18 -7.12
C VAL A 237 -7.86 12.33 -7.09
N SER A 238 -7.89 11.37 -6.19
CA SER A 238 -9.07 10.54 -5.96
C SER A 238 -9.52 10.68 -4.51
N MET A 239 -10.80 10.53 -4.23
CA MET A 239 -11.38 10.49 -2.89
C MET A 239 -11.18 9.11 -2.26
N THR A 240 -10.54 9.15 -1.12
CA THR A 240 -10.49 8.13 -0.08
C THR A 240 -10.69 8.88 1.23
N ALA A 241 -11.45 8.27 2.13
CA ALA A 241 -11.71 8.83 3.45
C ALA A 241 -11.72 7.71 4.47
N THR A 242 -11.03 7.91 5.57
CA THR A 242 -11.09 6.99 6.70
C THR A 242 -10.78 7.67 8.03
N LEU A 243 -11.24 7.06 9.12
CA LEU A 243 -10.84 7.44 10.48
C LEU A 243 -9.77 6.48 10.98
N ASP A 244 -8.67 6.99 11.52
CA ASP A 244 -7.69 6.16 12.23
C ASP A 244 -8.22 5.69 13.60
N ALA A 245 -7.39 4.98 14.38
CA ALA A 245 -7.73 4.52 15.71
C ALA A 245 -7.88 5.65 16.74
N ALA A 246 -7.25 6.81 16.49
CA ALA A 246 -7.36 8.01 17.32
C ALA A 246 -8.57 8.89 16.96
N GLY A 247 -9.30 8.55 15.88
CA GLY A 247 -10.42 9.34 15.38
C GLY A 247 -10.01 10.49 14.46
N SER A 248 -8.76 10.54 14.00
CA SER A 248 -8.33 11.52 13.00
C SER A 248 -8.87 11.13 11.62
N LEU A 249 -9.38 12.12 10.89
CA LEU A 249 -9.85 11.94 9.52
C LEU A 249 -8.67 12.01 8.55
N LEU A 250 -8.44 10.91 7.84
CA LEU A 250 -7.46 10.79 6.77
C LEU A 250 -8.17 10.83 5.44
N ILE A 251 -7.84 11.83 4.62
CA ILE A 251 -8.40 12.06 3.31
C ILE A 251 -7.31 12.22 2.28
N GLY A 252 -7.59 11.78 1.07
CA GLY A 252 -6.62 11.74 -0.01
C GLY A 252 -7.10 10.79 -1.08
N SER A 253 -6.30 10.35 -2.04
CA SER A 253 -4.88 10.65 -2.17
C SER A 253 -4.57 11.18 -3.55
N SER A 254 -3.52 12.00 -3.64
CA SER A 254 -2.94 12.36 -4.93
C SER A 254 -1.91 11.35 -5.42
N ARG A 255 -1.65 11.39 -6.73
CA ARG A 255 -0.64 10.60 -7.44
C ARG A 255 0.00 11.48 -8.51
N GLU A 256 1.33 11.57 -8.47
CA GLU A 256 2.11 12.41 -9.38
C GLU A 256 3.51 11.83 -9.61
N PHE A 257 4.03 11.94 -10.84
CA PHE A 257 5.43 11.62 -11.15
C PHE A 257 6.29 12.87 -11.15
N VAL A 258 6.94 13.14 -10.01
CA VAL A 258 7.88 14.27 -9.83
C VAL A 258 9.24 13.80 -9.29
N GLY A 259 9.60 12.55 -9.61
CA GLY A 259 10.79 11.91 -9.07
C GLY A 259 10.70 11.76 -7.55
N PHE A 260 11.82 12.02 -6.86
CA PHE A 260 11.93 11.90 -5.40
C PHE A 260 11.53 13.18 -4.65
N ASN A 261 10.93 14.17 -5.31
CA ASN A 261 10.48 15.40 -4.65
C ASN A 261 9.39 15.08 -3.60
N THR A 262 9.62 15.50 -2.36
CA THR A 262 8.66 15.38 -1.25
C THR A 262 8.20 16.74 -0.71
N ASP A 263 8.44 17.83 -1.44
CA ASP A 263 8.03 19.17 -1.04
C ASP A 263 6.52 19.30 -0.96
N LEU A 264 6.02 20.14 -0.07
CA LEU A 264 4.59 20.38 0.05
C LEU A 264 4.07 21.21 -1.13
N ASP A 265 3.02 20.71 -1.80
CA ASP A 265 2.25 21.47 -2.78
C ASP A 265 0.85 21.76 -2.23
N GLU A 266 0.63 22.99 -1.76
CA GLU A 266 -0.66 23.44 -1.21
C GLU A 266 -1.80 23.39 -2.23
N SER A 267 -1.50 23.49 -3.53
CA SER A 267 -2.53 23.36 -4.58
C SER A 267 -3.09 21.94 -4.61
N VAL A 268 -2.25 20.92 -4.39
CA VAL A 268 -2.68 19.52 -4.31
C VAL A 268 -3.56 19.28 -3.08
N ILE A 269 -3.27 19.92 -1.95
CA ILE A 269 -4.13 19.84 -0.76
C ILE A 269 -5.49 20.49 -1.01
N SER A 270 -5.50 21.62 -1.71
CA SER A 270 -6.73 22.29 -2.13
C SER A 270 -7.58 21.39 -3.04
N HIS A 271 -6.94 20.67 -3.97
CA HIS A 271 -7.62 19.67 -4.81
C HIS A 271 -8.17 18.48 -4.01
N ILE A 272 -7.41 17.94 -3.04
CA ILE A 272 -7.88 16.87 -2.14
C ILE A 272 -9.11 17.34 -1.36
N TRP A 273 -9.06 18.55 -0.80
CA TRP A 273 -10.16 19.12 -0.02
C TRP A 273 -11.40 19.35 -0.87
N LYS A 274 -11.23 19.94 -2.06
CA LYS A 274 -12.32 20.12 -3.03
C LYS A 274 -12.95 18.77 -3.38
N ARG A 275 -12.13 17.76 -3.70
CA ARG A 275 -12.61 16.43 -4.11
C ARG A 275 -13.37 15.74 -2.99
N VAL A 276 -12.86 15.72 -1.75
CA VAL A 276 -13.61 15.11 -0.63
C VAL A 276 -14.88 15.90 -0.31
N GLY A 277 -14.87 17.23 -0.46
CA GLY A 277 -16.07 18.06 -0.34
C GLY A 277 -17.14 17.73 -1.36
N GLU A 278 -16.80 17.10 -2.50
CA GLU A 278 -17.80 16.59 -3.43
C GLU A 278 -18.55 15.36 -2.94
N PHE A 279 -17.96 14.61 -2.02
CA PHE A 279 -18.59 13.44 -1.41
C PHE A 279 -19.24 13.80 -0.07
N PHE A 280 -18.75 14.82 0.64
CA PHE A 280 -19.24 15.20 1.96
C PHE A 280 -19.61 16.69 2.01
N PRO A 281 -20.89 17.05 1.82
CA PRO A 281 -21.33 18.44 1.76
C PRO A 281 -21.02 19.22 3.04
N LYS A 282 -21.01 18.55 4.21
CA LYS A 282 -20.61 19.14 5.49
C LYS A 282 -19.19 19.74 5.45
N LEU A 283 -18.26 19.12 4.71
CA LEU A 283 -16.89 19.64 4.60
C LEU A 283 -16.82 20.93 3.76
N ARG A 284 -17.76 21.14 2.83
CA ARG A 284 -17.83 22.39 2.05
C ARG A 284 -18.18 23.61 2.91
N MET A 285 -18.81 23.39 4.06
CA MET A 285 -19.15 24.45 5.01
C MET A 285 -17.97 24.86 5.89
N LEU A 286 -16.87 24.12 5.84
CA LEU A 286 -15.68 24.37 6.64
C LEU A 286 -14.58 24.97 5.76
N SER A 287 -13.84 25.94 6.31
CA SER A 287 -12.63 26.43 5.67
C SER A 287 -11.43 25.61 6.13
N LEU A 288 -10.54 25.26 5.18
CA LEU A 288 -9.26 24.65 5.51
C LEU A 288 -8.39 25.54 6.42
N SER A 289 -8.52 26.87 6.32
CA SER A 289 -7.78 27.81 7.16
C SER A 289 -8.12 27.63 8.64
N ASP A 290 -9.38 27.36 8.93
CA ASP A 290 -9.92 27.26 10.30
C ASP A 290 -9.46 25.95 10.96
N LEU A 291 -9.08 24.97 10.14
CA LEU A 291 -8.56 23.66 10.55
C LEU A 291 -7.03 23.63 10.60
N SER A 292 -6.34 24.76 10.40
CA SER A 292 -4.87 24.80 10.30
C SER A 292 -4.15 24.20 11.51
N ALA A 293 -4.67 24.40 12.72
CA ALA A 293 -4.07 23.86 13.95
C ALA A 293 -4.19 22.34 14.09
N SER A 294 -5.20 21.72 13.48
CA SER A 294 -5.45 20.28 13.50
C SER A 294 -5.07 19.57 12.20
N ARG A 295 -4.64 20.33 11.20
CA ARG A 295 -4.25 19.85 9.88
C ARG A 295 -2.81 19.36 9.86
N LYS A 296 -2.62 18.14 9.37
CA LYS A 296 -1.31 17.58 8.99
C LYS A 296 -1.34 17.10 7.55
N VAL A 297 -0.21 17.22 6.85
CA VAL A 297 -0.05 16.67 5.50
C VAL A 297 0.97 15.55 5.55
N ARG A 298 0.57 14.37 5.07
CA ARG A 298 1.48 13.23 4.89
C ARG A 298 1.88 13.15 3.43
N ILE A 299 3.18 13.15 3.16
CA ILE A 299 3.75 13.03 1.81
C ILE A 299 4.56 11.75 1.74
N GLY A 300 4.32 10.92 0.73
CA GLY A 300 5.01 9.65 0.56
C GLY A 300 5.32 9.34 -0.91
N LEU A 301 6.39 8.59 -1.13
CA LEU A 301 6.80 8.10 -2.44
C LEU A 301 6.40 6.62 -2.57
N ARG A 302 5.39 6.33 -3.38
CA ARG A 302 4.95 4.96 -3.64
C ARG A 302 5.93 4.30 -4.62
N PRO A 303 6.41 3.07 -4.36
CA PRO A 303 7.25 2.34 -5.31
C PRO A 303 6.38 1.82 -6.44
N TYR A 304 6.27 2.60 -7.52
CA TYR A 304 5.45 2.28 -8.68
C TYR A 304 6.17 1.28 -9.60
N MET A 305 5.42 0.31 -10.12
CA MET A 305 5.84 -0.62 -11.16
C MET A 305 4.97 -0.45 -12.41
N PRO A 306 5.56 -0.37 -13.63
CA PRO A 306 4.81 -0.16 -14.86
C PRO A 306 3.71 -1.18 -15.12
N ASP A 307 3.93 -2.44 -14.75
CA ASP A 307 2.98 -3.52 -14.97
C ASP A 307 2.02 -3.77 -13.78
N GLY A 308 2.03 -2.88 -12.79
CA GLY A 308 1.12 -2.89 -11.65
C GLY A 308 1.35 -4.01 -10.63
N LYS A 309 2.42 -4.81 -10.76
CA LYS A 309 2.75 -5.93 -9.86
C LYS A 309 4.05 -5.63 -9.09
N PRO A 310 4.14 -5.98 -7.80
CA PRO A 310 5.40 -5.93 -7.07
C PRO A 310 6.42 -6.91 -7.68
N VAL A 311 7.70 -6.57 -7.60
CA VAL A 311 8.81 -7.45 -8.00
C VAL A 311 9.35 -8.16 -6.76
N ILE A 312 9.24 -9.48 -6.75
CA ILE A 312 9.56 -10.36 -5.63
C ILE A 312 10.28 -11.60 -6.16
N GLY A 313 11.49 -11.86 -5.67
CA GLY A 313 12.23 -13.08 -6.03
C GLY A 313 13.73 -12.89 -6.13
N LEU A 314 14.41 -13.95 -6.57
CA LEU A 314 15.86 -13.98 -6.75
C LEU A 314 16.28 -13.04 -7.89
N VAL A 315 17.35 -12.28 -7.68
CA VAL A 315 17.99 -11.48 -8.71
C VAL A 315 18.75 -12.40 -9.67
N PRO A 316 18.43 -12.38 -10.98
CA PRO A 316 19.03 -13.31 -11.93
C PRO A 316 20.55 -13.16 -12.01
N GLY A 317 21.23 -14.30 -12.13
CA GLY A 317 22.69 -14.35 -12.12
C GLY A 317 23.33 -14.25 -10.73
N LEU A 318 22.56 -13.99 -9.67
CA LEU A 318 23.02 -14.05 -8.28
C LEU A 318 22.37 -15.21 -7.52
N SER A 319 23.11 -15.87 -6.63
CA SER A 319 22.61 -17.03 -5.88
C SER A 319 21.87 -16.69 -4.58
N ASN A 320 22.02 -15.47 -4.07
CA ASN A 320 21.56 -15.11 -2.72
C ASN A 320 21.03 -13.68 -2.57
N VAL A 321 20.84 -12.93 -3.66
CA VAL A 321 20.26 -11.58 -3.62
C VAL A 321 18.83 -11.63 -4.11
N TYR A 322 17.90 -11.07 -3.35
CA TYR A 322 16.46 -11.09 -3.63
C TYR A 322 15.91 -9.66 -3.66
N LEU A 323 14.85 -9.43 -4.45
CA LEU A 323 14.07 -8.19 -4.45
C LEU A 323 12.73 -8.39 -3.74
N ALA A 324 12.25 -7.35 -3.10
CA ALA A 324 10.87 -7.23 -2.61
C ALA A 324 10.44 -5.76 -2.62
N ALA A 325 9.96 -5.27 -3.76
CA ALA A 325 9.58 -3.86 -3.94
C ALA A 325 8.44 -3.70 -4.96
N GLY A 326 8.02 -2.46 -5.20
CA GLY A 326 7.08 -2.16 -6.29
C GLY A 326 5.60 -2.29 -5.96
N HIS A 327 5.24 -2.29 -4.67
CA HIS A 327 3.86 -2.53 -4.21
C HIS A 327 2.89 -1.35 -4.38
N GLU A 328 3.33 -0.20 -4.93
CA GLU A 328 2.56 1.06 -5.01
C GLU A 328 1.85 1.38 -3.68
N GLY A 329 0.57 1.75 -3.71
CA GLY A 329 -0.29 1.99 -2.55
C GLY A 329 -0.86 0.71 -1.93
N GLY A 330 -0.44 -0.47 -2.40
CA GLY A 330 -0.84 -1.77 -1.85
C GLY A 330 0.15 -2.35 -0.83
N GLY A 331 1.27 -1.66 -0.55
CA GLY A 331 2.36 -2.16 0.28
C GLY A 331 1.94 -2.76 1.62
N LEU A 332 1.22 -1.99 2.45
CA LEU A 332 0.76 -2.46 3.76
C LEU A 332 -0.16 -3.69 3.64
N SER A 333 -1.12 -3.64 2.70
CA SER A 333 -2.09 -4.72 2.50
C SER A 333 -1.45 -6.03 2.05
N MET A 334 -0.35 -5.97 1.29
CA MET A 334 0.37 -7.14 0.74
C MET A 334 1.64 -7.50 1.54
N ALA A 335 1.95 -6.78 2.63
CA ALA A 335 3.22 -6.89 3.35
C ALA A 335 3.48 -8.31 3.89
N LEU A 336 2.51 -8.89 4.62
CA LEU A 336 2.70 -10.20 5.23
C LEU A 336 2.74 -11.32 4.18
N GLY A 337 1.93 -11.24 3.13
CA GLY A 337 2.01 -12.18 2.01
C GLY A 337 3.34 -12.11 1.26
N THR A 338 3.88 -10.90 1.10
CA THR A 338 5.23 -10.69 0.50
C THR A 338 6.31 -11.27 1.41
N ALA A 339 6.23 -11.03 2.73
CA ALA A 339 7.20 -11.56 3.67
C ALA A 339 7.20 -13.10 3.68
N GLU A 340 6.02 -13.73 3.67
CA GLU A 340 5.89 -15.19 3.56
C GLU A 340 6.51 -15.71 2.26
N MET A 341 6.19 -15.08 1.12
CA MET A 341 6.76 -15.47 -0.18
C MET A 341 8.29 -15.35 -0.21
N VAL A 342 8.86 -14.25 0.30
CA VAL A 342 10.32 -14.07 0.36
C VAL A 342 10.96 -15.14 1.24
N VAL A 343 10.37 -15.44 2.41
CA VAL A 343 10.86 -16.49 3.31
C VAL A 343 10.81 -17.86 2.64
N ASP A 344 9.71 -18.18 1.96
CA ASP A 344 9.56 -19.47 1.27
C ASP A 344 10.60 -19.63 0.17
N VAL A 345 10.83 -18.59 -0.64
CA VAL A 345 11.84 -18.58 -1.69
C VAL A 345 13.26 -18.73 -1.10
N VAL A 346 13.61 -17.93 -0.09
CA VAL A 346 14.94 -17.96 0.57
C VAL A 346 15.22 -19.30 1.27
N LEU A 347 14.18 -19.94 1.80
CA LEU A 347 14.29 -21.22 2.51
C LEU A 347 13.99 -22.43 1.62
N SER A 348 13.76 -22.22 0.32
CA SER A 348 13.39 -23.27 -0.64
C SER A 348 12.20 -24.11 -0.17
N ARG A 349 11.19 -23.46 0.42
CA ARG A 349 9.95 -24.10 0.87
C ARG A 349 8.90 -24.06 -0.24
N PRO A 350 7.94 -25.01 -0.25
CA PRO A 350 6.76 -24.90 -1.10
C PRO A 350 5.99 -23.61 -0.79
N GLY A 351 5.83 -22.74 -1.78
CA GLY A 351 5.13 -21.47 -1.63
C GLY A 351 3.61 -21.64 -1.45
N ARG A 352 2.98 -20.71 -0.72
CA ARG A 352 1.51 -20.64 -0.55
C ARG A 352 0.80 -19.90 -1.68
N VAL A 353 1.52 -19.04 -2.38
CA VAL A 353 1.06 -18.24 -3.52
C VAL A 353 2.08 -18.44 -4.63
N ASP A 354 1.62 -18.55 -5.88
CA ASP A 354 2.52 -18.63 -7.03
C ASP A 354 3.40 -17.37 -7.13
N SER A 355 4.71 -17.55 -7.06
CA SER A 355 5.69 -16.47 -7.13
C SER A 355 6.06 -16.09 -8.56
N ALA A 356 5.78 -16.94 -9.56
CA ALA A 356 6.20 -16.71 -10.94
C ALA A 356 5.74 -15.35 -11.52
N PRO A 357 4.49 -14.87 -11.27
CA PRO A 357 4.02 -13.59 -11.76
C PRO A 357 4.74 -12.36 -11.18
N PHE A 358 5.49 -12.55 -10.09
CA PHE A 358 6.22 -11.50 -9.37
C PHE A 358 7.73 -11.56 -9.59
N SER A 359 8.23 -12.63 -10.23
CA SER A 359 9.66 -12.90 -10.44
C SER A 359 10.43 -11.71 -11.00
N VAL A 360 11.72 -11.63 -10.68
CA VAL A 360 12.58 -10.55 -11.17
C VAL A 360 12.83 -10.66 -12.67
N ASP A 361 12.94 -11.88 -13.21
CA ASP A 361 13.12 -12.15 -14.65
C ASP A 361 12.08 -11.46 -15.53
N ARG A 362 10.85 -11.27 -15.04
CA ARG A 362 9.75 -10.65 -15.81
C ARG A 362 9.98 -9.16 -16.13
N VAL A 363 10.87 -8.48 -15.40
CA VAL A 363 11.11 -7.04 -15.51
C VAL A 363 12.52 -6.68 -15.91
N LEU A 364 13.32 -7.68 -16.26
CA LEU A 364 14.61 -7.44 -16.89
C LEU A 364 14.37 -7.06 -18.35
N GLU A 365 14.96 -5.95 -18.75
CA GLU A 365 15.11 -5.54 -20.16
C GLU A 365 16.47 -5.99 -20.70
#